data_AF-A0A5Y4XVP5-F1
#
_entry.id   AF-A0A5Y4XVP5-F1
#
_cell.length_a   1.000
_cell.length_b   1.000
_cell.length_c   1.000
_cell.angle_alpha   90.00
_cell.angle_beta   90.00
_cell.angle_gamma   90.00
#
_symmetry.space_group_name_H-M   'P 1'
#
loop_
_entity.id
_entity.type
_entity.pdbx_description
1 polymer ?
#
loop_
_entity_poly.entity_id
_entity_poly.type
_entity_poly.pdbx_seq_one_letter_code
_entity_poly.pdbx_strand_id
1 'polypeptide(L)'
;KGEVLTHTTWNDYRIKLEYLFACNDQKAKFYNATEGGARINFTEELSFKECCEKLLTKEKPKFELPKSLTKNRSDKLLVKFKEKIQKDQDSAKRFLDDALALKQILENILSKDFLLPLEFLEKVYQNIENFNHNLDTDEFIQDEVLRGAFAYRGKMIADVLKLHIQDKTHFITAYIKAYHEWLLYFMEKLEQKYKSLSKV
;
A
#
# COMPACT_ATOMS: atom_id res chain seq x y z
N LYS A 1 22.55 27.42 -17.95
CA LYS A 1 21.18 26.95 -17.60
C LYS A 1 20.70 26.12 -18.78
N GLY A 2 20.36 24.85 -18.55
CA GLY A 2 19.81 23.95 -19.56
C GLY A 2 18.42 23.48 -19.14
N GLU A 3 17.70 22.88 -20.08
CA GLU A 3 16.41 22.24 -19.84
C GLU A 3 16.60 20.73 -19.77
N VAL A 4 15.84 20.06 -18.91
CA VAL A 4 15.86 18.60 -18.76
C VAL A 4 14.45 18.08 -18.97
N LEU A 5 14.30 17.16 -19.92
CA LEU A 5 13.04 16.46 -20.15
C LEU A 5 12.77 15.49 -18.99
N THR A 6 11.57 15.51 -18.43
CA THR A 6 11.18 14.65 -17.29
C THR A 6 9.77 14.10 -17.46
N HIS A 7 9.47 13.00 -16.77
CA HIS A 7 8.12 12.41 -16.74
C HIS A 7 7.32 12.94 -15.53
N THR A 8 6.00 12.94 -15.62
CA THR A 8 5.10 13.47 -14.57
C THR A 8 5.40 12.88 -13.18
N THR A 9 5.64 11.57 -13.10
CA THR A 9 5.99 10.88 -11.85
C THR A 9 7.31 11.36 -11.25
N TRP A 10 8.32 11.61 -12.08
CA TRP A 10 9.60 12.14 -11.61
C TRP A 10 9.48 13.58 -11.14
N ASN A 11 8.63 14.38 -11.79
CA ASN A 11 8.35 15.73 -11.35
C ASN A 11 7.57 15.77 -10.02
N ASP A 12 6.59 14.87 -9.84
CA ASP A 12 5.87 14.72 -8.55
C ASP A 12 6.83 14.31 -7.43
N TYR A 13 7.73 13.37 -7.69
CA TYR A 13 8.79 12.99 -6.75
C TYR A 13 9.71 14.17 -6.42
N ARG A 14 10.16 14.93 -7.42
CA ARG A 14 10.97 16.15 -7.22
C ARG A 14 10.27 17.16 -6.31
N ILE A 15 8.99 17.45 -6.56
CA ILE A 15 8.20 18.40 -5.76
C ILE A 15 8.08 17.93 -4.31
N LYS A 16 7.85 16.63 -4.08
CA LYS A 16 7.78 16.05 -2.73
C LYS A 16 9.12 16.13 -1.99
N LEU A 17 10.24 15.93 -2.69
CA LEU A 17 11.57 16.15 -2.12
C LEU A 17 11.81 17.62 -1.78
N GLU A 18 11.46 18.55 -2.68
CA GLU A 18 11.60 19.98 -2.42
C GLU A 18 10.80 20.43 -1.20
N TYR A 19 9.59 19.89 -1.02
CA TYR A 19 8.79 20.11 0.19
C TYR A 19 9.50 19.58 1.44
N LEU A 20 10.02 18.35 1.40
CA LEU A 20 10.78 17.78 2.51
C LEU A 20 11.99 18.65 2.88
N PHE A 21 12.74 19.12 1.89
CA PHE A 21 13.93 19.94 2.11
C PHE A 21 13.57 21.31 2.69
N ALA A 22 12.54 21.96 2.14
CA ALA A 22 12.03 23.23 2.66
C ALA A 22 11.58 23.11 4.14
N CYS A 23 10.93 22.01 4.51
CA CYS A 23 10.50 21.79 5.90
C CYS A 23 11.64 21.46 6.88
N ASN A 24 12.84 21.20 6.39
CA ASN A 24 13.96 20.73 7.21
C ASN A 24 15.27 21.51 6.97
N ASP A 25 15.18 22.68 6.35
CA ASP A 25 16.32 23.56 6.02
C ASP A 25 17.15 23.96 7.25
N GLN A 26 16.52 24.08 8.40
CA GLN A 26 17.19 24.37 9.69
C GLN A 26 17.85 23.13 10.32
N LYS A 27 17.49 21.91 9.91
CA LYS A 27 17.96 20.65 10.52
C LYS A 27 19.07 19.99 9.73
N ALA A 28 19.10 20.18 8.42
CA ALA A 28 20.07 19.56 7.54
C ALA A 28 20.37 20.45 6.34
N LYS A 29 21.58 20.28 5.81
CA LYS A 29 22.00 20.91 4.57
C LYS A 29 21.87 19.92 3.43
N PHE A 30 21.11 20.29 2.40
CA PHE A 30 20.83 19.43 1.26
C PHE A 30 21.68 19.84 0.06
N TYR A 31 22.23 18.84 -0.64
CA TYR A 31 23.06 19.05 -1.84
C TYR A 31 22.45 18.29 -3.01
N ASN A 32 22.36 18.93 -4.17
CA ASN A 32 22.05 18.26 -5.43
C ASN A 32 23.35 18.00 -6.17
N ALA A 33 23.72 16.71 -6.26
CA ALA A 33 24.92 16.24 -6.92
C ALA A 33 24.67 15.53 -8.26
N THR A 34 23.48 15.74 -8.85
CA THR A 34 23.17 15.16 -10.15
C THR A 34 23.79 15.97 -11.28
N GLU A 35 24.66 15.32 -12.06
CA GLU A 35 25.29 15.91 -13.24
C GLU A 35 24.41 15.64 -14.47
N GLY A 36 23.74 16.68 -14.99
CA GLY A 36 22.79 16.56 -16.10
C GLY A 36 21.34 16.25 -15.69
N GLY A 37 21.08 16.20 -14.38
CA GLY A 37 19.73 16.03 -13.81
C GLY A 37 18.94 17.34 -13.72
N ALA A 38 17.66 17.21 -13.37
CA ALA A 38 16.82 18.38 -13.07
C ALA A 38 17.31 19.06 -11.78
N ARG A 39 17.28 20.39 -11.77
CA ARG A 39 17.54 21.17 -10.55
C ARG A 39 16.48 20.85 -9.50
N ILE A 40 16.92 20.69 -8.26
CA ILE A 40 16.04 20.48 -7.09
C ILE A 40 16.13 21.70 -6.17
N ASN A 41 15.01 22.39 -5.95
CA ASN A 41 14.97 23.56 -5.07
C ASN A 41 15.34 23.20 -3.63
N PHE A 42 15.78 24.22 -2.87
CA PHE A 42 16.21 24.09 -1.47
C PHE A 42 17.41 23.15 -1.26
N THR A 43 18.22 22.98 -2.32
CA THR A 43 19.51 22.28 -2.27
C THR A 43 20.62 23.20 -2.79
N GLU A 44 21.87 22.91 -2.39
CA GLU A 44 23.06 23.49 -3.01
C GLU A 44 23.54 22.61 -4.15
N GLU A 45 23.74 23.20 -5.33
CA GLU A 45 24.30 22.51 -6.50
C GLU A 45 25.81 22.33 -6.32
N LEU A 46 26.26 21.08 -6.30
CA LEU A 46 27.68 20.70 -6.26
C LEU A 46 27.88 19.47 -7.12
N SER A 47 28.96 19.38 -7.89
CA SER A 47 29.29 18.12 -8.57
C SER A 47 29.48 16.97 -7.55
N PHE A 48 29.33 15.72 -7.99
CA PHE A 48 29.59 14.58 -7.11
C PHE A 48 31.04 14.60 -6.61
N LYS A 49 31.97 14.98 -7.49
CA LYS A 49 33.39 15.17 -7.15
C LYS A 49 33.56 16.21 -6.04
N GLU A 50 32.97 17.39 -6.17
CA GLU A 50 33.05 18.43 -5.13
C GLU A 50 32.43 17.98 -3.82
N CYS A 51 31.32 17.24 -3.85
CA CYS A 51 30.73 16.66 -2.64
C CYS A 51 31.73 15.73 -1.95
N CYS A 52 32.44 14.89 -2.71
CA CYS A 52 33.47 14.01 -2.15
C CYS A 52 34.62 14.80 -1.53
N GLU A 53 35.18 15.77 -2.27
CA GLU A 53 36.31 16.57 -1.83
C GLU A 53 35.99 17.46 -0.61
N LYS A 54 34.77 18.02 -0.56
CA LYS A 54 34.35 18.94 0.51
C LYS A 54 33.77 18.22 1.73
N LEU A 55 32.99 17.16 1.53
CA LEU A 55 32.22 16.50 2.60
C LEU A 55 32.90 15.23 3.14
N LEU A 56 33.68 14.51 2.34
CA LEU A 56 34.39 13.29 2.76
C LEU A 56 35.83 13.59 3.21
N THR A 57 36.01 14.66 3.99
CA THR A 57 37.32 15.14 4.47
C THR A 57 37.81 14.44 5.73
N LYS A 58 36.91 13.75 6.44
CA LYS A 58 37.22 13.01 7.67
C LYS A 58 37.20 11.51 7.37
N GLU A 59 38.13 10.77 7.97
CA GLU A 59 38.00 9.33 8.02
C GLU A 59 36.66 8.96 8.65
N LYS A 60 35.88 8.14 7.96
CA LYS A 60 34.61 7.65 8.51
C LYS A 60 34.91 6.84 9.77
N PRO A 61 34.11 6.97 10.83
CA PRO A 61 34.26 6.11 12.01
C PRO A 61 34.19 4.64 11.58
N LYS A 62 35.15 3.83 12.06
CA LYS A 62 35.08 2.38 11.92
C LYS A 62 34.04 1.89 12.92
N PHE A 63 32.85 1.58 12.43
CA PHE A 63 31.85 0.90 13.24
C PHE A 63 32.26 -0.56 13.41
N GLU A 64 32.21 -1.06 14.64
CA GLU A 64 32.33 -2.49 14.87
C GLU A 64 31.15 -3.20 14.19
N LEU A 65 31.45 -4.25 13.44
CA LEU A 65 30.41 -5.09 12.88
C LEU A 65 29.63 -5.73 14.04
N PRO A 66 28.28 -5.81 13.95
CA PRO A 66 27.49 -6.51 14.94
C PRO A 66 28.01 -7.92 15.16
N LYS A 67 28.18 -8.32 16.42
CA LYS A 67 28.58 -9.70 16.76
C LYS A 67 27.53 -10.67 16.21
N SER A 68 27.99 -11.76 15.59
CA SER A 68 27.13 -12.84 15.15
C SER A 68 26.29 -13.39 16.31
N LEU A 69 25.06 -13.81 16.00
CA LEU A 69 24.19 -14.45 16.98
C LEU A 69 24.81 -15.76 17.44
N THR A 70 24.66 -16.07 18.74
CA THR A 70 24.92 -17.42 19.24
C THR A 70 23.91 -18.39 18.63
N LYS A 71 24.28 -19.66 18.49
CA LYS A 71 23.38 -20.70 17.95
C LYS A 71 22.02 -20.71 18.64
N ASN A 72 21.99 -20.72 19.97
CA ASN A 72 20.75 -20.69 20.75
C ASN A 72 19.88 -19.46 20.46
N ARG A 73 20.49 -18.28 20.26
CA ARG A 73 19.74 -17.06 19.92
C ARG A 73 19.20 -17.10 18.49
N SER A 74 19.99 -17.63 17.56
CA SER A 74 19.57 -17.86 16.18
C SER A 74 18.38 -18.83 16.11
N ASP A 75 18.47 -19.98 16.79
CA ASP A 75 17.42 -20.99 16.82
C ASP A 75 16.12 -20.43 17.40
N LYS A 76 16.20 -19.66 18.49
CA LYS A 76 15.02 -19.01 19.10
C LYS A 76 14.36 -18.00 18.16
N LEU A 77 15.13 -17.23 17.39
CA LEU A 77 14.59 -16.30 16.39
C LEU A 77 13.94 -17.05 15.23
N LEU A 78 14.57 -18.15 14.77
CA LEU A 78 14.02 -18.99 13.71
C LEU A 78 12.67 -19.60 14.09
N VAL A 79 12.51 -20.09 15.33
CA VAL A 79 11.22 -20.59 15.82
C VAL A 79 10.15 -19.50 15.77
N LYS A 80 10.44 -18.31 16.31
CA LYS A 80 9.49 -17.17 16.27
C LYS A 80 9.12 -16.76 14.85
N PHE A 81 10.08 -16.80 13.94
CA PHE A 81 9.83 -16.46 12.53
C PHE A 81 8.90 -17.48 11.87
N LYS A 82 9.11 -18.78 12.12
CA LYS A 82 8.22 -19.86 11.64
C LYS A 82 6.80 -19.73 12.20
N GLU A 83 6.68 -19.45 13.50
CA GLU A 83 5.38 -19.23 14.15
C GLU A 83 4.63 -18.05 13.53
N LYS A 84 5.34 -16.94 13.26
CA LYS A 84 4.75 -15.77 12.60
C LYS A 84 4.32 -16.07 11.17
N ILE A 85 5.14 -16.77 10.38
CA ILE A 85 4.76 -17.19 9.02
C ILE A 85 3.51 -18.06 9.04
N GLN A 86 3.43 -19.04 9.95
CA GLN A 86 2.26 -19.90 10.06
C GLN A 86 1.00 -19.08 10.38
N LYS A 87 1.09 -18.17 11.36
CA LYS A 87 -0.02 -17.28 11.71
C LYS A 87 -0.45 -16.41 10.52
N ASP A 88 0.49 -15.92 9.72
CA ASP A 88 0.21 -15.09 8.56
C ASP A 88 -0.43 -15.91 7.42
N GLN A 89 -0.01 -17.16 7.22
CA GLN A 89 -0.64 -18.10 6.30
C GLN A 89 -2.09 -18.40 6.73
N ASP A 90 -2.32 -18.67 8.02
CA ASP A 90 -3.66 -18.93 8.55
C ASP A 90 -4.57 -17.71 8.40
N SER A 91 -4.03 -16.51 8.66
CA SER A 91 -4.75 -15.24 8.50
C SER A 91 -5.12 -14.99 7.04
N ALA A 92 -4.18 -15.18 6.12
CA ALA A 92 -4.44 -15.05 4.68
C ALA A 92 -5.54 -16.00 4.20
N LYS A 93 -5.48 -17.27 4.63
CA LYS A 93 -6.49 -18.27 4.27
C LYS A 93 -7.86 -17.88 4.80
N ARG A 94 -7.97 -17.49 6.07
CA ARG A 94 -9.23 -17.01 6.67
C ARG A 94 -9.83 -15.87 5.85
N PHE A 95 -9.03 -14.86 5.49
CA PHE A 95 -9.54 -13.73 4.71
C PHE A 95 -9.90 -14.09 3.27
N LEU A 96 -9.23 -15.05 2.65
CA LEU A 96 -9.63 -15.58 1.34
C LEU A 96 -10.97 -16.30 1.42
N ASP A 97 -11.19 -17.10 2.47
CA ASP A 97 -12.46 -17.81 2.70
C ASP A 97 -13.59 -16.81 2.96
N ASP A 98 -13.37 -15.79 3.80
CA ASP A 98 -14.33 -14.72 4.07
C ASP A 98 -14.65 -13.91 2.79
N ALA A 99 -13.62 -13.57 2.00
CA ALA A 99 -13.77 -12.86 0.73
C ALA A 99 -14.56 -13.69 -0.28
N LEU A 100 -14.32 -15.01 -0.34
CA LEU A 100 -15.05 -15.92 -1.21
C LEU A 100 -16.53 -16.01 -0.82
N ALA A 101 -16.83 -16.08 0.47
CA ALA A 101 -18.21 -16.08 0.96
C ALA A 101 -18.93 -14.78 0.59
N LEU A 102 -18.28 -13.62 0.81
CA LEU A 102 -18.84 -12.32 0.42
C LEU A 102 -19.04 -12.25 -1.11
N LYS A 103 -18.05 -12.67 -1.89
CA LYS A 103 -18.12 -12.71 -3.36
C LYS A 103 -19.35 -13.48 -3.83
N GLN A 104 -19.60 -14.67 -3.30
CA GLN A 104 -20.76 -15.49 -3.66
C GLN A 104 -22.08 -14.77 -3.35
N ILE A 105 -22.17 -14.06 -2.22
CA ILE A 105 -23.35 -13.25 -1.88
C ILE A 105 -23.55 -12.14 -2.93
N LEU A 106 -22.48 -11.43 -3.30
CA LEU A 106 -22.57 -10.33 -4.27
C LEU A 106 -22.92 -10.84 -5.68
N GLU A 107 -22.34 -11.96 -6.13
CA GLU A 107 -22.68 -12.59 -7.42
C GLU A 107 -24.14 -13.06 -7.48
N ASN A 108 -24.67 -13.62 -6.39
CA ASN A 108 -26.07 -14.01 -6.30
C ASN A 108 -27.03 -12.81 -6.41
N ILE A 109 -26.59 -11.63 -5.97
CA ILE A 109 -27.34 -10.38 -6.10
C ILE A 109 -27.24 -9.84 -7.53
N LEU A 110 -26.03 -9.79 -8.08
CA LEU A 110 -25.75 -9.23 -9.41
C LEU A 110 -26.32 -10.09 -10.55
N SER A 111 -26.59 -11.37 -10.30
CA SER A 111 -27.23 -12.28 -11.27
C SER A 111 -28.75 -12.16 -11.33
N LYS A 112 -29.39 -11.32 -10.50
CA LYS A 112 -30.84 -11.09 -10.55
C LYS A 112 -31.18 -10.07 -11.64
N ASP A 113 -32.16 -10.39 -12.46
CA ASP A 113 -32.69 -9.50 -13.50
C ASP A 113 -33.67 -8.43 -12.95
N PHE A 114 -33.83 -8.35 -11.63
CA PHE A 114 -34.74 -7.43 -10.95
C PHE A 114 -34.10 -6.81 -9.71
N LEU A 115 -34.59 -5.63 -9.31
CA LEU A 115 -34.14 -4.94 -8.11
C LEU A 115 -34.62 -5.66 -6.85
N LEU A 116 -33.69 -5.93 -5.94
CA LEU A 116 -33.99 -6.51 -4.63
C LEU A 116 -34.54 -5.44 -3.68
N PRO A 117 -35.33 -5.84 -2.66
CA PRO A 117 -35.86 -4.91 -1.66
C PRO A 117 -34.74 -4.13 -0.96
N LEU A 118 -34.98 -2.84 -0.69
CA LEU A 118 -34.00 -1.95 -0.06
C LEU A 118 -33.49 -2.52 1.28
N GLU A 119 -34.37 -3.04 2.14
CA GLU A 119 -33.98 -3.61 3.44
C GLU A 119 -32.99 -4.77 3.30
N PHE A 120 -33.13 -5.58 2.23
CA PHE A 120 -32.19 -6.66 1.94
C PHE A 120 -30.84 -6.09 1.49
N LEU A 121 -30.84 -5.12 0.58
CA LEU A 121 -29.63 -4.46 0.09
C LEU A 121 -28.86 -3.75 1.20
N GLU A 122 -29.56 -3.12 2.15
CA GLU A 122 -28.94 -2.47 3.31
C GLU A 122 -28.22 -3.49 4.22
N LYS A 123 -28.78 -4.69 4.42
CA LYS A 123 -28.10 -5.77 5.16
C LYS A 123 -26.83 -6.24 4.44
N VAL A 124 -26.88 -6.35 3.11
CA VAL A 124 -25.70 -6.69 2.30
C VAL A 124 -24.63 -5.60 2.41
N TYR A 125 -25.04 -4.33 2.33
CA TYR A 125 -24.15 -3.20 2.52
C TYR A 125 -23.48 -3.25 3.91
N GLN A 126 -24.23 -3.55 4.97
CA GLN A 126 -23.67 -3.72 6.31
C GLN A 126 -22.67 -4.89 6.38
N ASN A 127 -22.91 -5.99 5.66
CA ASN A 127 -21.95 -7.09 5.59
C ASN A 127 -20.64 -6.68 4.91
N ILE A 128 -20.71 -5.85 3.87
CA ILE A 128 -19.52 -5.25 3.25
C ILE A 128 -18.77 -4.38 4.28
N GLU A 129 -19.47 -3.54 5.02
CA GLU A 129 -18.85 -2.68 6.04
C GLU A 129 -18.22 -3.49 7.18
N ASN A 130 -18.83 -4.60 7.60
CA ASN A 130 -18.24 -5.50 8.59
C ASN A 130 -16.97 -6.16 8.06
N PHE A 131 -16.97 -6.58 6.79
CA PHE A 131 -15.77 -7.13 6.15
C PHE A 131 -14.67 -6.06 6.02
N ASN A 132 -15.02 -4.83 5.65
CA ASN A 132 -14.10 -3.68 5.63
C ASN A 132 -13.46 -3.46 7.01
N HIS A 133 -14.27 -3.48 8.07
CA HIS A 133 -13.77 -3.31 9.44
C HIS A 133 -12.77 -4.40 9.84
N ASN A 134 -13.05 -5.65 9.46
CA ASN A 134 -12.13 -6.76 9.72
C ASN A 134 -10.80 -6.59 8.97
N LEU A 135 -10.83 -6.08 7.73
CA LEU A 135 -9.62 -5.78 6.97
C LEU A 135 -8.82 -4.62 7.57
N ASP A 136 -9.50 -3.56 8.02
CA ASP A 136 -8.86 -2.34 8.52
C ASP A 136 -8.21 -2.53 9.90
N THR A 137 -8.67 -3.52 10.68
CA THR A 137 -8.18 -3.79 12.05
C THR A 137 -7.15 -4.91 12.12
N ASP A 138 -6.91 -5.64 11.02
CA ASP A 138 -6.01 -6.78 11.01
C ASP A 138 -4.58 -6.40 10.58
N GLU A 139 -3.62 -6.64 11.47
CA GLU A 139 -2.21 -6.31 11.27
C GLU A 139 -1.60 -7.00 10.04
N PHE A 140 -2.01 -8.25 9.75
CA PHE A 140 -1.52 -8.96 8.58
C PHE A 140 -2.01 -8.32 7.29
N ILE A 141 -3.23 -7.79 7.27
CA ILE A 141 -3.80 -7.12 6.09
C ILE A 141 -3.23 -5.71 5.90
N GLN A 142 -2.98 -4.98 6.98
CA GLN A 142 -2.48 -3.59 6.97
C GLN A 142 -0.95 -3.47 6.87
N ASP A 143 -0.24 -4.52 6.48
CA ASP A 143 1.23 -4.56 6.37
C ASP A 143 1.83 -3.79 5.17
N GLU A 144 1.07 -2.85 4.61
CA GLU A 144 1.42 -2.02 3.44
C GLU A 144 1.55 -2.76 2.10
N VAL A 145 1.68 -4.10 2.08
CA VAL A 145 1.79 -4.89 0.83
C VAL A 145 0.52 -4.74 -0.03
N LEU A 146 -0.65 -4.68 0.62
CA LEU A 146 -1.94 -4.57 -0.05
C LEU A 146 -2.42 -3.12 -0.22
N ARG A 147 -1.59 -2.10 0.06
CA ARG A 147 -1.98 -0.68 -0.07
C ARG A 147 -2.53 -0.35 -1.44
N GLY A 148 -1.93 -0.90 -2.50
CA GLY A 148 -2.43 -0.72 -3.87
C GLY A 148 -3.85 -1.24 -4.09
N ALA A 149 -4.21 -2.36 -3.46
CA ALA A 149 -5.57 -2.89 -3.50
C ALA A 149 -6.56 -2.01 -2.75
N PHE A 150 -6.18 -1.45 -1.60
CA PHE A 150 -7.03 -0.51 -0.87
C PHE A 150 -7.19 0.84 -1.60
N ALA A 151 -6.13 1.34 -2.25
CA ALA A 151 -6.24 2.52 -3.11
C ALA A 151 -7.20 2.27 -4.28
N TYR A 152 -7.17 1.06 -4.87
CA TYR A 152 -8.11 0.67 -5.91
C TYR A 152 -9.56 0.60 -5.40
N ARG A 153 -9.80 0.11 -4.17
CA ARG A 153 -11.11 0.19 -3.48
C ARG A 153 -11.61 1.63 -3.47
N GLY A 154 -10.78 2.53 -2.95
CA GLY A 154 -11.10 3.95 -2.83
C GLY A 154 -11.47 4.58 -4.17
N LYS A 155 -10.73 4.25 -5.24
CA LYS A 155 -11.02 4.71 -6.61
C LYS A 155 -12.38 4.19 -7.09
N MET A 156 -12.67 2.90 -6.95
CA MET A 156 -13.94 2.29 -7.36
C MET A 156 -15.13 2.93 -6.65
N ILE A 157 -15.03 3.11 -5.33
CA ILE A 157 -16.09 3.74 -4.54
C ILE A 157 -16.25 5.22 -4.88
N ALA A 158 -15.15 5.95 -5.08
CA ALA A 158 -15.22 7.35 -5.48
C ALA A 158 -15.93 7.54 -6.83
N ASP A 159 -15.73 6.62 -7.77
CA ASP A 159 -16.40 6.67 -9.06
C ASP A 159 -17.93 6.46 -8.93
N VAL A 160 -18.38 5.60 -8.01
CA VAL A 160 -19.82 5.47 -7.68
C VAL A 160 -20.36 6.77 -7.07
N LEU A 161 -19.65 7.38 -6.13
CA LEU A 161 -20.07 8.61 -5.46
C LEU A 161 -20.24 9.79 -6.43
N LYS A 162 -19.38 9.89 -7.46
CA LYS A 162 -19.47 10.91 -8.53
C LYS A 162 -20.74 10.82 -9.37
N LEU A 163 -21.43 9.67 -9.38
CA LEU A 163 -22.69 9.51 -10.12
C LEU A 163 -23.86 10.24 -9.46
N HIS A 164 -23.70 10.72 -8.21
CA HIS A 164 -24.73 11.47 -7.48
C HIS A 164 -26.12 10.80 -7.45
N ILE A 165 -26.14 9.47 -7.37
CA ILE A 165 -27.37 8.66 -7.38
C ILE A 165 -28.21 9.00 -6.13
N GLN A 166 -29.41 9.54 -6.34
CA GLN A 166 -30.31 9.93 -5.24
C GLN A 166 -31.12 8.75 -4.69
N ASP A 167 -31.49 7.81 -5.57
CA ASP A 167 -32.23 6.62 -5.15
C ASP A 167 -31.30 5.65 -4.40
N LYS A 168 -31.66 5.35 -3.15
CA LYS A 168 -30.82 4.54 -2.26
C LYS A 168 -30.64 3.10 -2.77
N THR A 169 -31.68 2.53 -3.38
CA THR A 169 -31.62 1.17 -3.95
C THR A 169 -30.58 1.13 -5.07
N HIS A 170 -30.68 2.06 -6.03
CA HIS A 170 -29.74 2.17 -7.15
C HIS A 170 -28.32 2.49 -6.68
N PHE A 171 -28.17 3.34 -5.66
CA PHE A 171 -26.86 3.65 -5.07
C PHE A 171 -26.20 2.39 -4.49
N ILE A 172 -26.91 1.64 -3.64
CA ILE A 172 -26.37 0.43 -3.02
C ILE A 172 -26.07 -0.63 -4.09
N THR A 173 -26.90 -0.79 -5.10
CA THR A 173 -26.63 -1.69 -6.23
C THR A 173 -25.35 -1.31 -6.98
N ALA A 174 -25.15 -0.02 -7.26
CA ALA A 174 -23.93 0.48 -7.90
C ALA A 174 -22.69 0.26 -7.01
N TYR A 175 -22.82 0.50 -5.70
CA TYR A 175 -21.77 0.23 -4.71
C TYR A 175 -21.41 -1.25 -4.67
N ILE A 176 -22.38 -2.16 -4.59
CA ILE A 176 -22.18 -3.61 -4.62
C ILE A 176 -21.42 -4.04 -5.87
N LYS A 177 -21.80 -3.51 -7.03
CA LYS A 177 -21.11 -3.82 -8.30
C LYS A 177 -19.64 -3.41 -8.27
N ALA A 178 -19.37 -2.16 -7.88
CA ALA A 178 -18.01 -1.64 -7.77
C ALA A 178 -17.18 -2.40 -6.72
N TYR A 179 -17.80 -2.74 -5.59
CA TYR A 179 -17.17 -3.50 -4.53
C TYR A 179 -16.87 -4.94 -4.94
N HIS A 180 -17.76 -5.59 -5.70
CA HIS A 180 -17.52 -6.93 -6.26
C HIS A 180 -16.32 -6.93 -7.20
N GLU A 181 -16.21 -5.95 -8.10
CA GLU A 181 -15.04 -5.80 -8.99
C GLU A 181 -13.74 -5.60 -8.20
N TRP A 182 -13.78 -4.78 -7.15
CA TRP A 182 -12.66 -4.63 -6.23
C TRP A 182 -12.33 -5.93 -5.49
N LEU A 183 -13.33 -6.68 -5.02
CA LEU A 183 -13.15 -7.89 -4.23
C LEU A 183 -12.42 -8.98 -5.04
N LEU A 184 -12.74 -9.12 -6.32
CA LEU A 184 -12.00 -10.01 -7.24
C LEU A 184 -10.51 -9.65 -7.31
N TYR A 185 -10.21 -8.36 -7.48
CA TYR A 185 -8.84 -7.87 -7.52
C TYR A 185 -8.13 -8.08 -6.17
N PHE A 186 -8.80 -7.79 -5.06
CA PHE A 186 -8.28 -7.99 -3.71
C PHE A 186 -7.93 -9.47 -3.47
N MET A 187 -8.82 -10.40 -3.83
CA MET A 187 -8.59 -11.84 -3.70
C MET A 187 -7.36 -12.27 -4.50
N GLU A 188 -7.21 -11.82 -5.75
CA GLU A 188 -6.03 -12.12 -6.58
C GLU A 188 -4.72 -11.68 -5.89
N LYS A 189 -4.70 -10.46 -5.32
CA LYS A 189 -3.51 -9.93 -4.63
C LYS A 189 -3.24 -10.64 -3.31
N LEU A 190 -4.28 -10.97 -2.56
CA LEU A 190 -4.15 -11.73 -1.32
C LEU A 190 -3.65 -13.16 -1.59
N GLU A 191 -4.09 -13.81 -2.67
CA GLU A 191 -3.55 -15.11 -3.09
C GLU A 191 -2.07 -15.04 -3.47
N GLN A 192 -1.65 -13.99 -4.19
CA GLN A 192 -0.24 -13.78 -4.53
C GLN A 192 0.62 -13.61 -3.27
N LYS A 193 0.12 -12.84 -2.30
CA LYS A 193 0.74 -12.69 -0.98
C LYS A 193 0.84 -14.03 -0.26
N TYR A 194 -0.26 -14.79 -0.19
CA TYR A 194 -0.30 -16.12 0.42
C TYR A 194 0.72 -17.09 -0.20
N LYS A 195 0.74 -17.19 -1.55
CA LYS A 195 1.70 -18.02 -2.29
C LYS A 195 3.16 -17.64 -2.00
N SER A 196 3.42 -16.37 -1.69
CA SER A 196 4.76 -15.91 -1.33
C SER A 196 5.17 -16.34 0.07
N LEU A 197 4.22 -16.36 1.02
CA LEU A 197 4.44 -16.88 2.38
C LEU A 197 4.68 -18.39 2.41
N SER A 198 4.10 -19.14 1.46
CA SER A 198 4.29 -20.60 1.36
C SER A 198 5.65 -21.03 0.79
N LYS A 199 6.48 -20.08 0.31
CA LYS A 199 7.81 -20.38 -0.23
C LYS A 199 8.93 -20.34 0.82
N VAL A 200 8.61 -19.91 2.05
CA VAL A 200 9.56 -19.70 3.15
C VAL A 200 9.51 -20.89 4.10
#